data_AF-A0A917U1U3-F1
#
_entry.id   AF-A0A917U1U3-F1
#
_cell.length_a   1.000
_cell.length_b   1.000
_cell.length_c   1.000
_cell.angle_alpha   90.00
_cell.angle_beta   90.00
_cell.angle_gamma   90.00
#
_symmetry.space_group_name_H-M   'P 1'
#
loop_
_entity.id
_entity.type
_entity.pdbx_description
1 polymer ?
#
loop_
_entity_poly.entity_id
_entity_poly.type
_entity_poly.pdbx_seq_one_letter_code
_entity_poly.pdbx_strand_id
1 'polypeptide(L)'
;MTSVAGVHWGLVFWEQAGRAYAGITGPETRTATVPVPVGATFTGIEFAVGTSLRAVPTPVLVDGGIGLPDTTRRAFRLDGARWETPGPDDAEALVDSLVRAGTVVRDPLVAEVLRGHRPDVSGRTVERRFRAATGLTQGAVRQIERARTAAELLAAGEPSADVVAKLDYFDEPHLARALRSYVGRTARQLREGAGGAIALDLDQRLTS
;
A
#
# COMPACT_ATOMS: atom_id res chain seq x y z
N MET A 1 9.83 13.14 -1.64
CA MET A 1 9.60 12.00 -2.55
C MET A 1 8.14 12.03 -2.98
N THR A 2 7.80 11.55 -4.18
CA THR A 2 6.38 11.37 -4.56
C THR A 2 5.89 10.03 -4.04
N SER A 3 4.85 10.03 -3.20
CA SER A 3 4.14 8.81 -2.82
C SER A 3 3.12 8.43 -3.88
N VAL A 4 3.04 7.15 -4.20
CA VAL A 4 2.07 6.60 -5.14
C VAL A 4 0.95 5.97 -4.34
N ALA A 5 -0.29 6.31 -4.67
CA ALA A 5 -1.50 5.75 -4.08
C ALA A 5 -1.34 4.23 -3.90
N GLY A 6 -1.60 3.73 -2.70
CA GLY A 6 -1.39 2.34 -2.32
C GLY A 6 -2.64 1.77 -1.67
N VAL A 7 -2.88 0.48 -1.84
CA VAL A 7 -4.08 -0.20 -1.31
C VAL A 7 -3.81 -0.95 -0.01
N HIS A 8 -2.54 -0.98 0.40
CA HIS A 8 -2.06 -1.71 1.56
C HIS A 8 -1.99 -0.80 2.78
N TRP A 9 -2.25 -1.39 3.94
CA TRP A 9 -1.79 -0.81 5.20
C TRP A 9 -0.45 -1.46 5.56
N GLY A 10 0.32 -0.82 6.44
CA GLY A 10 1.66 -1.27 6.77
C GLY A 10 2.08 -0.95 8.19
N LEU A 11 3.20 -1.54 8.59
CA LEU A 11 4.01 -1.06 9.70
C LEU A 11 5.29 -0.45 9.14
N VAL A 12 5.70 0.68 9.71
CA VAL A 12 6.95 1.34 9.36
C VAL A 12 7.75 1.62 10.62
N PHE A 13 9.03 1.29 10.56
CA PHE A 13 10.01 1.52 11.62
C PHE A 13 11.11 2.41 11.06
N TRP A 14 11.52 3.43 11.81
CA TRP A 14 12.63 4.27 11.39
C TRP A 14 13.42 4.84 12.55
N GLU A 15 14.68 5.15 12.28
CA GLU A 15 15.52 5.89 13.22
C GLU A 15 15.83 7.28 12.68
N GLN A 16 15.75 8.29 13.55
CA GLN A 16 16.12 9.67 13.23
C GLN A 16 16.80 10.31 14.44
N ALA A 17 17.99 10.88 14.22
CA ALA A 17 18.81 11.50 15.27
C ALA A 17 18.99 10.60 16.52
N GLY A 18 19.20 9.29 16.29
CA GLY A 18 19.41 8.29 17.33
C GLY A 18 18.15 7.84 18.08
N ARG A 19 16.98 8.37 17.75
CA ARG A 19 15.67 7.97 18.30
C ARG A 19 14.95 7.03 17.34
N ALA A 20 14.35 5.97 17.88
CA ALA A 20 13.56 5.02 17.11
C ALA A 20 12.08 5.38 17.16
N TYR A 21 11.40 5.13 16.06
CA TYR A 21 9.98 5.37 15.86
C TYR A 21 9.35 4.18 15.15
N ALA A 22 8.07 3.97 15.41
CA ALA A 22 7.25 2.99 14.74
C ALA A 22 5.89 3.62 14.43
N GLY A 23 5.26 3.19 13.35
CA GLY A 23 3.97 3.70 12.94
C GLY A 23 3.20 2.67 12.14
N ILE A 24 1.88 2.85 12.11
CA ILE A 24 0.98 2.19 11.18
C ILE A 24 0.75 3.14 10.01
N THR A 25 0.94 2.67 8.79
CA THR A 25 0.54 3.38 7.57
C THR A 25 -0.76 2.81 7.05
N GLY A 26 -1.61 3.66 6.48
CA GLY A 26 -2.82 3.21 5.81
C GLY A 26 -2.73 3.24 4.30
N PRO A 27 -3.77 2.73 3.62
CA PRO A 27 -3.90 2.88 2.19
C PRO A 27 -4.05 4.35 1.79
N GLU A 28 -3.51 4.72 0.63
CA GLU A 28 -3.54 6.05 0.07
C GLU A 28 -4.43 6.06 -1.18
N THR A 29 -5.44 6.94 -1.20
CA THR A 29 -6.41 7.06 -2.30
C THR A 29 -5.88 7.86 -3.48
N ARG A 30 -4.75 8.54 -3.31
CA ARG A 30 -4.14 9.41 -4.30
C ARG A 30 -2.65 9.60 -4.04
N THR A 31 -1.94 10.08 -5.05
CA THR A 31 -0.55 10.49 -4.88
C THR A 31 -0.43 11.63 -3.87
N ALA A 32 0.66 11.62 -3.11
CA ALA A 32 1.01 12.67 -2.16
C ALA A 32 2.51 12.99 -2.23
N THR A 33 2.91 14.09 -1.59
CA THR A 33 4.33 14.38 -1.37
C THR A 33 4.67 14.02 0.06
N VAL A 34 5.61 13.09 0.23
CA VAL A 34 6.07 12.67 1.56
C VAL A 34 7.46 13.24 1.81
N PRO A 35 7.66 13.99 2.92
CA PRO A 35 8.98 14.38 3.36
C PRO A 35 9.71 13.14 3.87
N VAL A 36 10.86 12.84 3.29
CA VAL A 36 11.74 11.77 3.78
C VAL A 36 12.84 12.45 4.61
N PRO A 37 12.87 12.24 5.93
CA PRO A 37 13.91 12.80 6.78
C PRO A 37 15.31 12.37 6.31
N VAL A 38 16.22 13.33 6.24
CA VAL A 38 17.62 13.07 5.84
C VAL A 38 18.28 12.18 6.88
N GLY A 39 18.96 11.12 6.42
CA GLY A 39 19.69 10.18 7.29
C GLY A 39 18.79 9.23 8.07
N ALA A 40 17.48 9.18 7.78
CA ALA A 40 16.61 8.16 8.34
C ALA A 40 16.72 6.86 7.53
N THR A 41 16.82 5.74 8.25
CA THR A 41 16.70 4.40 7.68
C THR A 41 15.33 3.87 8.01
N PHE A 42 14.66 3.26 7.02
CA PHE A 42 13.30 2.77 7.14
C PHE A 42 13.27 1.25 6.94
N THR A 43 12.49 0.57 7.78
CA THR A 43 12.05 -0.81 7.59
C THR A 43 10.54 -0.78 7.48
N GLY A 44 10.00 -1.19 6.34
CA GLY A 44 8.55 -1.25 6.09
C GLY A 44 8.07 -2.69 5.98
N ILE A 45 6.87 -2.96 6.50
CA ILE A 45 6.14 -4.21 6.33
C ILE A 45 4.78 -3.84 5.74
N GLU A 46 4.55 -4.17 4.49
CA GLU A 46 3.24 -4.01 3.85
C GLU A 46 2.41 -5.28 4.04
N PHE A 47 1.13 -5.12 4.39
CA PHE A 47 0.23 -6.24 4.58
C PHE A 47 -0.72 -6.39 3.39
N ALA A 48 -0.96 -7.65 3.00
CA ALA A 48 -1.83 -7.98 1.88
C ALA A 48 -3.26 -7.41 2.05
N VAL A 49 -3.87 -7.01 0.94
CA VAL A 49 -5.27 -6.54 0.92
C VAL A 49 -6.20 -7.56 1.58
N GLY A 50 -7.13 -7.07 2.40
CA GLY A 50 -8.09 -7.89 3.13
C GLY A 50 -7.60 -8.38 4.49
N THR A 51 -6.35 -8.05 4.86
CA THR A 51 -5.90 -8.08 6.25
C THR A 51 -6.21 -6.75 6.94
N SER A 52 -6.34 -6.78 8.27
CA SER A 52 -6.55 -5.58 9.09
C SER A 52 -5.99 -5.78 10.50
N LEU A 53 -5.73 -4.67 11.19
CA LEU A 53 -5.48 -4.71 12.63
C LEU A 53 -6.79 -4.88 13.39
N ARG A 54 -6.78 -5.73 14.42
CA ARG A 54 -7.92 -5.90 15.32
C ARG A 54 -8.22 -4.62 16.11
N ALA A 55 -7.17 -3.95 16.58
CA ALA A 55 -7.28 -2.76 17.42
C ALA A 55 -7.56 -1.46 16.65
N VAL A 56 -7.24 -1.43 15.36
CA VAL A 56 -7.28 -0.21 14.55
C VAL A 56 -8.02 -0.50 13.24
N PRO A 57 -9.26 0.00 13.08
CA PRO A 57 -10.00 -0.21 11.84
C PRO A 57 -9.30 0.46 10.65
N THR A 58 -9.02 -0.28 9.58
CA THR A 58 -8.36 0.27 8.38
C THR A 58 -8.97 1.56 7.82
N PRO A 59 -10.31 1.79 7.86
CA PRO A 59 -10.90 3.06 7.42
C PRO A 59 -10.36 4.32 8.11
N VAL A 60 -9.86 4.23 9.34
CA VAL A 60 -9.30 5.40 10.05
C VAL A 60 -7.87 5.72 9.62
N LEU A 61 -7.23 4.80 8.89
CA LEU A 61 -5.85 4.93 8.40
C LEU A 61 -5.78 5.49 6.98
N VAL A 62 -6.90 5.53 6.25
CA VAL A 62 -6.95 5.98 4.85
C VAL A 62 -6.35 7.39 4.71
N ASP A 63 -5.44 7.56 3.75
CA ASP A 63 -4.67 8.79 3.49
C ASP A 63 -3.86 9.29 4.70
N GLY A 64 -3.43 8.37 5.57
CA GLY A 64 -2.67 8.72 6.77
C GLY A 64 -2.03 7.53 7.47
N GLY A 65 -1.95 7.64 8.80
CA GLY A 65 -1.29 6.68 9.65
C GLY A 65 -1.31 7.10 11.11
N ILE A 66 -0.82 6.22 11.98
CA ILE A 66 -0.78 6.42 13.43
C ILE A 66 0.64 6.11 13.93
N GLY A 67 1.26 7.06 14.63
CA GLY A 67 2.50 6.80 15.35
C GLY A 67 2.27 5.90 16.56
N LEU A 68 3.12 4.89 16.74
CA LEU A 68 3.02 3.95 17.86
C LEU A 68 3.78 4.50 19.09
N PRO A 69 3.14 4.50 20.27
CA PRO A 69 3.75 5.01 21.50
C PRO A 69 4.84 4.06 22.01
N ASP A 70 5.63 4.56 22.98
CA ASP A 70 6.66 3.80 23.70
C ASP A 70 7.67 3.06 22.80
N THR A 71 7.94 3.61 21.62
CA THR A 71 8.86 2.98 20.68
C THR A 71 10.32 3.19 21.12
N THR A 72 11.07 2.11 21.07
CA THR A 72 12.51 2.04 21.31
C THR A 72 13.17 1.27 20.17
N ARG A 73 14.51 1.28 20.12
CA ARG A 73 15.25 0.52 19.09
C ARG A 73 14.96 -0.98 19.09
N ARG A 74 14.53 -1.53 20.23
CA ARG A 74 14.33 -2.98 20.39
C ARG A 74 12.87 -3.38 20.55
N ALA A 75 11.97 -2.43 20.76
CA ALA A 75 10.57 -2.75 21.02
C ALA A 75 9.62 -1.61 20.72
N PHE A 76 8.37 -1.96 20.43
CA PHE A 76 7.25 -1.06 20.25
C PHE A 76 5.98 -1.61 20.91
N ARG A 77 4.93 -0.79 21.02
CA ARG A 77 3.61 -1.22 21.47
C ARG A 77 2.60 -1.24 20.34
N LEU A 78 1.83 -2.32 20.26
CA LEU A 78 0.72 -2.47 19.32
C LEU A 78 -0.34 -3.37 19.95
N ASP A 79 -1.61 -2.94 19.89
CA ASP A 79 -2.75 -3.67 20.47
C ASP A 79 -2.54 -4.00 21.97
N GLY A 80 -2.01 -3.02 22.72
CA GLY A 80 -1.71 -3.13 24.15
C GLY A 80 -0.49 -3.98 24.51
N ALA A 81 -0.06 -4.87 23.61
CA ALA A 81 1.10 -5.74 23.79
C ALA A 81 2.41 -5.06 23.38
N ARG A 82 3.52 -5.55 23.95
CA ARG A 82 4.88 -5.15 23.59
C ARG A 82 5.45 -6.18 22.61
N TRP A 83 6.06 -5.68 21.55
CA TRP A 83 6.65 -6.46 20.45
C TRP A 83 8.10 -6.07 20.25
N GLU A 84 8.89 -6.92 19.60
CA GLU A 84 10.27 -6.59 19.21
C GLU A 84 10.29 -5.83 17.89
N THR A 85 11.05 -4.74 17.84
CA THR A 85 11.26 -3.97 16.60
C THR A 85 12.07 -4.83 15.63
N PRO A 86 11.55 -5.11 14.42
CA PRO A 86 12.21 -6.05 13.51
C PRO A 86 13.45 -5.41 12.86
N GLY A 87 14.52 -6.17 12.74
CA GLY A 87 15.53 -5.91 11.71
C GLY A 87 14.98 -6.23 10.31
N PRO A 88 15.75 -5.92 9.24
CA PRO A 88 15.36 -6.26 7.87
C PRO A 88 15.05 -7.76 7.68
N ASP A 89 15.80 -8.63 8.37
CA ASP A 89 15.68 -10.10 8.23
C ASP A 89 14.65 -10.72 9.19
N ASP A 90 14.06 -9.94 10.10
CA ASP A 90 13.16 -10.43 11.15
C ASP A 90 11.67 -10.13 10.87
N ALA A 91 11.38 -9.48 9.74
CA ALA A 91 10.04 -9.00 9.41
C ALA A 91 9.00 -10.14 9.38
N GLU A 92 9.35 -11.27 8.77
CA GLU A 92 8.46 -12.44 8.67
C GLU A 92 8.13 -13.02 10.05
N ALA A 93 9.14 -13.15 10.93
CA ALA A 93 8.96 -13.67 12.28
C ALA A 93 8.04 -12.78 13.14
N LEU A 94 8.12 -11.46 12.97
CA LEU A 94 7.20 -10.51 13.59
C LEU A 94 5.78 -10.72 13.07
N VAL A 95 5.58 -10.76 11.74
CA VAL A 95 4.26 -10.94 11.12
C VAL A 95 3.59 -12.22 11.61
N ASP A 96 4.34 -13.33 11.63
CA ASP A 96 3.90 -14.62 12.16
C ASP A 96 3.42 -14.52 13.61
N SER A 97 4.13 -13.77 14.44
CA SER A 97 3.78 -13.58 15.85
C SER A 97 2.54 -12.70 16.02
N LEU A 98 2.38 -11.67 15.19
CA LEU A 98 1.18 -10.80 15.16
C LEU A 98 -0.07 -11.57 14.74
N VAL A 99 0.06 -12.48 13.77
CA VAL A 99 -1.03 -13.36 13.32
C VAL A 99 -1.39 -14.37 14.42
N ARG A 100 -0.41 -15.03 15.04
CA ARG A 100 -0.65 -15.98 16.14
C ARG A 100 -1.35 -15.34 17.34
N ALA A 101 -1.06 -14.07 17.64
CA ALA A 101 -1.73 -13.33 18.72
C ALA A 101 -3.12 -12.78 18.33
N GLY A 102 -3.52 -12.91 17.06
CA GLY A 102 -4.76 -12.37 16.53
C GLY A 102 -4.79 -10.84 16.50
N THR A 103 -3.62 -10.18 16.49
CA THR A 103 -3.50 -8.73 16.32
C THR A 103 -3.72 -8.36 14.85
N VAL A 104 -3.18 -9.17 13.92
CA VAL A 104 -3.49 -9.11 12.49
C VAL A 104 -4.53 -10.17 12.18
N VAL A 105 -5.62 -9.75 11.57
CA VAL A 105 -6.73 -10.61 11.17
C VAL A 105 -6.98 -10.50 9.67
N ARG A 106 -7.69 -11.48 9.11
CA ARG A 106 -8.10 -11.50 7.71
C ARG A 106 -9.60 -11.78 7.62
N ASP A 107 -10.33 -10.97 6.86
CA ASP A 107 -11.75 -11.24 6.60
C ASP A 107 -11.87 -12.37 5.55
N PRO A 108 -12.49 -13.53 5.88
CA PRO A 108 -12.59 -14.66 4.96
C PRO A 108 -13.38 -14.34 3.68
N LEU A 109 -14.44 -13.55 3.79
CA LEU A 109 -15.27 -13.16 2.64
C LEU A 109 -14.46 -12.26 1.70
N VAL A 110 -13.71 -11.31 2.26
CA VAL A 110 -12.82 -10.46 1.45
C VAL A 110 -11.73 -11.30 0.80
N ALA A 111 -11.18 -12.28 1.49
CA ALA A 111 -10.19 -13.21 0.94
C ALA A 111 -10.74 -14.07 -0.22
N GLU A 112 -12.01 -14.44 -0.20
CA GLU A 112 -12.68 -15.14 -1.31
C GLU A 112 -12.85 -14.22 -2.53
N VAL A 113 -13.34 -12.99 -2.30
CA VAL A 113 -13.53 -11.98 -3.34
C VAL A 113 -12.22 -11.63 -4.04
N LEU A 114 -11.13 -11.47 -3.27
CA LEU A 114 -9.80 -11.21 -3.82
C LEU A 114 -9.26 -12.40 -4.63
N ARG A 115 -9.69 -13.63 -4.33
CA ARG A 115 -9.42 -14.83 -5.13
C ARG A 115 -10.33 -14.95 -6.36
N GLY A 116 -11.18 -13.96 -6.64
CA GLY A 116 -12.10 -13.95 -7.79
C GLY A 116 -13.39 -14.75 -7.56
N HIS A 117 -13.63 -15.26 -6.36
CA HIS A 117 -14.87 -15.97 -6.05
C HIS A 117 -16.03 -14.99 -5.86
N ARG A 118 -17.25 -15.49 -6.04
CA ARG A 118 -18.50 -14.77 -5.79
C ARG A 118 -19.19 -15.39 -4.59
N PRO A 119 -19.05 -14.80 -3.38
CA PRO A 119 -19.71 -15.32 -2.20
C PRO A 119 -21.24 -15.26 -2.36
N ASP A 120 -21.95 -16.17 -1.71
CA ASP A 120 -23.42 -16.22 -1.70
C ASP A 120 -24.04 -15.16 -0.78
N VAL A 121 -23.72 -13.89 -1.07
CA VAL A 121 -24.31 -12.72 -0.40
C VAL A 121 -24.51 -11.60 -1.42
N SER A 122 -25.37 -10.64 -1.07
CA SER A 122 -25.57 -9.45 -1.90
C SER A 122 -24.27 -8.66 -2.12
N GLY A 123 -24.12 -8.04 -3.31
CA GLY A 123 -22.99 -7.17 -3.62
C GLY A 123 -22.83 -6.00 -2.64
N ARG A 124 -23.93 -5.49 -2.07
CA ARG A 124 -23.89 -4.49 -0.98
C ARG A 124 -23.18 -5.02 0.27
N THR A 125 -23.40 -6.29 0.63
CA THR A 125 -22.75 -6.91 1.79
C THR A 125 -21.27 -7.11 1.53
N VAL A 126 -20.91 -7.57 0.33
CA VAL A 126 -19.51 -7.69 -0.11
C VAL A 126 -18.82 -6.33 0.01
N GLU A 127 -19.38 -5.29 -0.60
CA GLU A 127 -18.79 -3.96 -0.64
C GLU A 127 -18.64 -3.35 0.76
N ARG A 128 -19.63 -3.54 1.64
CA ARG A 128 -19.55 -3.10 3.03
C ARG A 128 -18.41 -3.77 3.79
N ARG A 129 -18.27 -5.11 3.70
CA ARG A 129 -17.19 -5.84 4.38
C ARG A 129 -15.82 -5.53 3.80
N PHE A 130 -15.75 -5.41 2.47
CA PHE A 130 -14.53 -5.03 1.77
C PHE A 130 -14.02 -3.66 2.26
N ARG A 131 -14.89 -2.65 2.36
CA ARG A 131 -14.54 -1.34 2.94
C ARG A 131 -14.14 -1.42 4.39
N ALA A 132 -14.83 -2.22 5.20
CA ALA A 132 -14.49 -2.37 6.61
C ALA A 132 -13.09 -2.97 6.81
N ALA A 133 -12.72 -3.96 6.00
CA ALA A 133 -11.42 -4.62 6.08
C ALA A 133 -10.29 -3.80 5.47
N THR A 134 -10.53 -3.12 4.34
CA THR A 134 -9.47 -2.48 3.53
C THR A 134 -9.45 -0.96 3.62
N GLY A 135 -10.48 -0.33 4.20
CA GLY A 135 -10.67 1.12 4.10
C GLY A 135 -11.16 1.60 2.72
N LEU A 136 -11.06 0.77 1.68
CA LEU A 136 -11.30 1.12 0.29
C LEU A 136 -12.47 0.36 -0.31
N THR A 137 -13.00 0.87 -1.42
CA THR A 137 -13.97 0.16 -2.26
C THR A 137 -13.25 -0.86 -3.15
N GLN A 138 -13.94 -1.92 -3.59
CA GLN A 138 -13.35 -2.84 -4.57
C GLN A 138 -12.94 -2.12 -5.86
N GLY A 139 -13.75 -1.16 -6.30
CA GLY A 139 -13.47 -0.34 -7.48
C GLY A 139 -12.24 0.55 -7.30
N ALA A 140 -12.06 1.14 -6.12
CA ALA A 140 -10.89 1.97 -5.80
C ALA A 140 -9.61 1.14 -5.81
N VAL A 141 -9.61 -0.04 -5.17
CA VAL A 141 -8.47 -0.97 -5.21
C VAL A 141 -8.12 -1.31 -6.65
N ARG A 142 -9.10 -1.70 -7.47
CA ARG A 142 -8.86 -2.00 -8.90
C ARG A 142 -8.29 -0.80 -9.66
N GLN A 143 -8.78 0.41 -9.43
CA GLN A 143 -8.29 1.61 -10.12
C GLN A 143 -6.86 1.97 -9.72
N ILE A 144 -6.51 1.86 -8.44
CA ILE A 144 -5.17 2.15 -7.93
C ILE A 144 -4.17 1.13 -8.48
N GLU A 145 -4.48 -0.17 -8.35
CA GLU A 145 -3.61 -1.24 -8.88
C GLU A 145 -3.42 -1.10 -10.40
N ARG A 146 -4.50 -0.85 -11.14
CA ARG A 146 -4.43 -0.62 -12.58
C ARG A 146 -3.58 0.60 -12.96
N ALA A 147 -3.58 1.65 -12.14
CA ALA A 147 -2.73 2.81 -12.37
C ALA A 147 -1.26 2.55 -12.03
N ARG A 148 -0.98 1.74 -11.00
CA ARG A 148 0.38 1.27 -10.66
C ARG A 148 0.97 0.41 -11.78
N THR A 149 0.23 -0.62 -12.23
CA THR A 149 0.65 -1.45 -13.37
C THR A 149 0.86 -0.62 -14.64
N ALA A 150 0.00 0.37 -14.90
CA ALA A 150 0.20 1.28 -16.03
C ALA A 150 1.53 2.05 -15.92
N ALA A 151 1.89 2.49 -14.72
CA ALA A 151 3.13 3.22 -14.48
C ALA A 151 4.36 2.35 -14.68
N GLU A 152 4.33 1.10 -14.21
CA GLU A 152 5.39 0.11 -14.41
C GLU A 152 5.60 -0.19 -15.90
N LEU A 153 4.51 -0.46 -16.65
CA LEU A 153 4.60 -0.71 -18.10
C LEU A 153 5.18 0.50 -18.85
N LEU A 154 4.74 1.72 -18.51
CA LEU A 154 5.26 2.94 -19.12
C LEU A 154 6.74 3.17 -18.78
N ALA A 155 7.16 2.90 -17.54
CA ALA A 155 8.57 2.99 -17.15
C ALA A 155 9.43 1.93 -17.85
N ALA A 156 8.88 0.75 -18.12
CA ALA A 156 9.51 -0.29 -18.93
C ALA A 156 9.59 0.04 -20.44
N GLY A 157 9.02 1.18 -20.87
CA GLY A 157 9.11 1.68 -22.25
C GLY A 157 7.91 1.33 -23.13
N GLU A 158 6.86 0.72 -22.58
CA GLU A 158 5.67 0.36 -23.34
C GLU A 158 4.97 1.63 -23.92
N PRO A 159 4.51 1.60 -25.18
CA PRO A 159 3.76 2.73 -25.76
C PRO A 159 2.44 3.01 -25.03
N SER A 160 2.09 4.29 -24.89
CA SER A 160 0.85 4.70 -24.19
C SER A 160 -0.40 4.03 -24.76
N ALA A 161 -0.51 3.91 -26.08
CA ALA A 161 -1.65 3.29 -26.76
C ALA A 161 -1.79 1.80 -26.40
N ASP A 162 -0.67 1.08 -26.30
CA ASP A 162 -0.67 -0.33 -25.92
C ASP A 162 -1.05 -0.51 -24.45
N VAL A 163 -0.60 0.39 -23.57
CA VAL A 163 -1.01 0.41 -22.15
C VAL A 163 -2.51 0.71 -22.00
N VAL A 164 -3.06 1.62 -22.81
CA VAL A 164 -4.51 1.91 -22.83
C VAL A 164 -5.30 0.64 -23.18
N ALA A 165 -4.90 -0.05 -24.24
CA ALA A 165 -5.55 -1.29 -24.68
C ALA A 165 -5.38 -2.43 -23.66
N LYS A 166 -4.16 -2.66 -23.16
CA LYS A 166 -3.85 -3.76 -22.23
C LYS A 166 -4.57 -3.65 -20.89
N LEU A 167 -4.80 -2.43 -20.41
CA LEU A 167 -5.38 -2.17 -19.09
C LEU A 167 -6.82 -1.62 -19.18
N ASP A 168 -7.49 -1.77 -20.32
CA ASP A 168 -8.88 -1.35 -20.53
C ASP A 168 -9.14 0.10 -20.07
N TYR A 169 -8.24 1.01 -20.41
CA TYR A 169 -8.54 2.44 -20.37
C TYR A 169 -9.36 2.81 -21.60
N PHE A 170 -10.27 3.76 -21.45
CA PHE A 170 -11.11 4.21 -22.57
C PHE A 170 -10.26 4.90 -23.65
N ASP A 171 -9.31 5.74 -23.24
CA ASP A 171 -8.39 6.46 -24.11
C ASP A 171 -7.15 6.94 -23.32
N GLU A 172 -6.20 7.58 -24.01
CA GLU A 172 -5.02 8.17 -23.39
C GLU A 172 -5.32 9.29 -22.37
N PRO A 173 -6.29 10.21 -22.60
CA PRO A 173 -6.73 11.16 -21.57
C PRO A 173 -7.16 10.50 -20.25
N HIS A 174 -7.89 9.39 -20.29
CA HIS A 174 -8.31 8.66 -19.10
C HIS A 174 -7.13 8.02 -18.37
N LEU A 175 -6.18 7.42 -19.10
CA LEU A 175 -4.90 6.95 -18.55
C LEU A 175 -4.15 8.12 -17.90
N ALA A 176 -4.00 9.25 -18.60
CA ALA A 176 -3.28 10.42 -18.11
C ALA A 176 -3.93 11.04 -16.86
N ARG A 177 -5.25 10.94 -16.70
CA ARG A 177 -5.96 11.33 -15.49
C ARG A 177 -5.64 10.38 -14.33
N ALA A 178 -5.71 9.07 -14.56
CA ALA A 178 -5.39 8.07 -13.54
C ALA A 178 -3.95 8.20 -13.04
N LEU A 179 -2.97 8.33 -13.95
CA LEU A 179 -1.56 8.52 -13.58
C LEU A 179 -1.36 9.79 -12.74
N ARG A 180 -2.01 10.90 -13.09
CA ARG A 180 -1.93 12.13 -12.29
C ARG A 180 -2.56 11.98 -10.92
N SER A 181 -3.68 11.27 -10.82
CA SER A 181 -4.40 11.09 -9.56
C SER A 181 -3.69 10.13 -8.61
N TYR A 182 -3.20 9.00 -9.12
CA TYR A 182 -2.69 7.90 -8.29
C TYR A 182 -1.18 7.83 -8.23
N VAL A 183 -0.47 8.21 -9.31
CA VAL A 183 0.99 8.05 -9.41
C VAL A 183 1.74 9.37 -9.25
N GLY A 184 1.11 10.50 -9.58
CA GLY A 184 1.75 11.82 -9.53
C GLY A 184 2.82 12.02 -10.59
N ARG A 185 2.76 11.22 -11.68
CA ARG A 185 3.64 11.32 -12.84
C ARG A 185 2.83 11.28 -14.12
N THR A 186 3.39 11.87 -15.16
CA THR A 186 2.88 11.73 -16.53
C THR A 186 3.53 10.53 -17.22
N ALA A 187 2.90 10.01 -18.26
CA ALA A 187 3.46 8.92 -19.07
C ALA A 187 4.85 9.26 -19.63
N ARG A 188 5.08 10.53 -20.02
CA ARG A 188 6.40 11.00 -20.47
C ARG A 188 7.44 10.93 -19.35
N GLN A 189 7.11 11.44 -18.16
CA GLN A 189 8.03 11.41 -17.02
C GLN A 189 8.41 9.99 -16.61
N LEU A 190 7.45 9.06 -16.66
CA LEU A 190 7.69 7.64 -16.36
C LEU A 190 8.67 7.02 -17.37
N ARG A 191 8.45 7.23 -18.68
CA ARG A 191 9.37 6.74 -19.73
C ARG A 191 10.77 7.33 -19.65
N GLU A 192 10.86 8.61 -19.29
CA GLU A 192 12.14 9.32 -19.21
C GLU A 192 12.86 9.12 -17.87
N GLY A 193 12.25 8.42 -16.90
CA GLY A 193 12.78 8.32 -15.53
C GLY A 193 12.86 9.67 -14.81
N ALA A 194 12.04 10.64 -15.22
CA ALA A 194 12.09 12.02 -14.75
C ALA A 194 11.14 12.27 -13.55
N GLY A 195 11.40 13.34 -12.80
CA GLY A 195 10.57 13.77 -11.67
C GLY A 195 11.10 13.38 -10.29
N GLY A 196 12.27 12.73 -10.21
CA GLY A 196 12.92 12.35 -8.96
C GLY A 196 12.24 11.17 -8.24
N ALA A 197 12.72 10.86 -7.04
CA ALA A 197 12.34 9.67 -6.30
C ALA A 197 10.81 9.50 -6.14
N ILE A 198 10.34 8.27 -6.38
CA ILE A 198 8.95 7.86 -6.34
C ILE A 198 8.81 6.58 -5.50
N ALA A 199 7.77 6.48 -4.68
CA ALA A 199 7.48 5.31 -3.86
C ALA A 199 6.73 4.24 -4.68
N LEU A 200 7.36 3.80 -5.76
CA LEU A 200 6.93 2.72 -6.64
C LEU A 200 8.18 2.12 -7.24
N ASP A 201 8.34 0.81 -7.14
CA ASP A 201 9.50 0.11 -7.69
C ASP A 201 9.36 0.00 -9.21
N LEU A 202 9.91 0.99 -9.92
CA LEU A 202 9.88 1.07 -11.37
C LEU A 202 11.06 0.32 -12.03
N ASP A 203 12.00 -0.19 -11.23
CA ASP A 203 13.21 -0.86 -11.73
C ASP A 203 13.03 -2.39 -11.84
N GLN A 204 11.93 -2.94 -11.32
CA GLN A 204 11.53 -4.32 -11.59
C GLN A 204 11.11 -4.48 -13.06
N ARG A 205 12.09 -4.84 -13.90
CA ARG A 205 11.80 -5.55 -15.15
C ARG A 205 11.04 -6.81 -14.77
N LEU A 206 9.73 -6.84 -15.02
CA LEU A 206 8.89 -8.03 -14.94
C LEU A 206 9.55 -9.14 -15.76
N THR A 207 10.30 -10.01 -15.09
CA THR A 207 10.82 -11.24 -15.67
C THR A 207 9.66 -12.22 -15.62
N SER A 208 9.13 -12.53 -16.80
CA SER A 208 8.14 -13.58 -17.01
C SER A 208 8.74 -14.96 -16.78
#